data_AF-A0A3A0G504-F1
#
_entry.id   AF-A0A3A0G504-F1
#
_cell.length_a   1.000
_cell.length_b   1.000
_cell.length_c   1.000
_cell.angle_alpha   90.00
_cell.angle_beta   90.00
_cell.angle_gamma   90.00
#
_symmetry.space_group_name_H-M   'P 1'
#
loop_
_entity.id
_entity.type
_entity.pdbx_description
1 polymer ?
#
loop_
_entity_poly.entity_id
_entity_poly.type
_entity_poly.pdbx_seq_one_letter_code
_entity_poly.pdbx_strand_id
1 'polypeptide(L)' 'AGDTVTAIFTAAVAAGCDARVAGDLANLGAGIVVSEIGTVAVDHKRLQEQIEASQADNIDGGNKEE' A
#
# COMPACT_ATOMS: atom_id res chain seq x y z
N ALA A 1 9.08 4.33 -9.51
CA ALA A 1 9.00 4.01 -8.07
C ALA A 1 8.82 5.28 -7.21
N GLY A 2 9.74 6.25 -7.26
CA GLY A 2 9.67 7.45 -6.40
C GLY A 2 8.44 8.35 -6.62
N ASP A 3 8.04 8.59 -7.87
CA ASP A 3 6.86 9.42 -8.18
C ASP A 3 5.57 8.78 -7.65
N THR A 4 5.47 7.46 -7.74
CA THR A 4 4.34 6.66 -7.23
C THR A 4 4.21 6.77 -5.71
N VAL A 5 5.33 6.61 -4.98
CA VAL A 5 5.37 6.75 -3.53
C VAL A 5 4.91 8.14 -3.12
N THR A 6 5.44 9.17 -3.77
CA THR A 6 5.12 10.57 -3.47
C THR A 6 3.66 10.89 -3.77
N ALA A 7 3.11 10.39 -4.89
CA ALA A 7 1.72 10.58 -5.26
C ALA A 7 0.76 9.92 -4.26
N ILE A 8 1.00 8.66 -3.90
CA ILE A 8 0.15 7.92 -2.96
C ILE A 8 0.23 8.51 -1.55
N PHE A 9 1.43 8.83 -1.08
CA PHE A 9 1.62 9.45 0.23
C PHE A 9 0.90 10.80 0.31
N THR A 10 1.08 11.65 -0.69
CA THR A 10 0.43 12.97 -0.75
C THR A 10 -1.09 12.83 -0.83
N ALA A 11 -1.61 11.89 -1.62
CA ALA A 11 -3.05 11.63 -1.72
C ALA A 11 -3.64 11.14 -0.39
N ALA A 12 -2.95 10.23 0.31
CA ALA A 12 -3.38 9.72 1.60
C ALA A 12 -3.40 10.83 2.67
N VAL A 13 -2.35 11.66 2.72
CA VAL A 13 -2.31 12.82 3.62
C VAL A 13 -3.41 13.83 3.27
N ALA A 14 -3.64 14.10 1.98
CA ALA A 14 -4.72 14.99 1.53
C ALA A 14 -6.12 14.44 1.86
N ALA A 15 -6.27 13.12 1.94
CA ALA A 15 -7.49 12.46 2.40
C ALA A 15 -7.65 12.46 3.93
N GLY A 16 -6.69 13.01 4.68
CA GLY A 16 -6.71 13.09 6.14
C GLY A 16 -6.19 11.84 6.85
N CYS A 17 -5.49 10.94 6.15
CA CYS A 17 -4.85 9.79 6.78
C CYS A 17 -3.65 10.22 7.62
N ASP A 18 -3.39 9.46 8.69
CA ASP A 18 -2.17 9.61 9.48
C ASP A 18 -0.92 9.28 8.65
N ALA A 19 0.21 9.93 8.97
CA ALA A 19 1.47 9.74 8.25
C ALA A 19 1.92 8.28 8.21
N ARG A 20 1.59 7.48 9.24
CA ARG A 20 1.86 6.04 9.25
C ARG A 20 1.06 5.30 8.20
N VAL A 21 -0.25 5.53 8.14
CA VAL A 21 -1.15 4.93 7.15
C VAL A 21 -0.76 5.35 5.73
N ALA A 22 -0.42 6.63 5.55
CA ALA A 22 0.07 7.13 4.26
C ALA A 22 1.38 6.46 3.83
N GLY A 23 2.29 6.21 4.77
CA GLY A 23 3.54 5.48 4.53
C GLY A 23 3.31 4.02 4.15
N ASP A 24 2.41 3.33 4.85
CA ASP A 24 2.06 1.93 4.55
C ASP A 24 1.46 1.80 3.14
N LEU A 25 0.53 2.70 2.78
CA LEU A 25 -0.05 2.76 1.43
C LEU A 25 0.99 3.04 0.36
N ALA A 26 1.91 3.97 0.61
CA ALA A 26 2.97 4.33 -0.33
C ALA A 26 3.95 3.17 -0.55
N ASN A 27 4.29 2.43 0.51
CA ASN A 27 5.15 1.24 0.44
C ASN A 27 4.48 0.12 -0.36
N LEU A 28 3.19 -0.12 -0.16
CA LEU A 28 2.44 -1.09 -0.97
C LEU A 28 2.43 -0.70 -2.45
N GLY A 29 2.15 0.57 -2.76
CA GLY A 29 2.21 1.07 -4.12
C GLY A 29 3.60 0.97 -4.75
N ALA A 30 4.67 1.19 -3.97
CA ALA A 30 6.04 0.99 -4.40
C ALA A 30 6.34 -0.47 -4.77
N GLY A 31 5.88 -1.41 -3.95
CA GLY A 31 6.05 -2.85 -4.20
C GLY A 31 5.41 -3.30 -5.52
N ILE A 32 4.25 -2.74 -5.86
CA ILE A 32 3.57 -3.00 -7.13
C ILE A 32 4.44 -2.53 -8.30
N VAL A 33 4.89 -1.26 -8.31
CA VAL A 33 5.63 -0.71 -9.45
C VAL A 33 7.05 -1.26 -9.61
N VAL A 34 7.66 -1.77 -8.55
CA VAL A 34 9.00 -2.40 -8.62
C VAL A 34 8.92 -3.83 -9.14
N SER A 35 7.76 -4.48 -9.01
CA SER A 35 7.51 -5.82 -9.53
C SER A 35 7.19 -5.86 -11.02
N GLU A 36 7.00 -4.69 -11.65
CA GLU A 36 6.71 -4.52 -13.07
C GLU A 36 7.96 -4.09 -13.86
N ILE A 37 8.12 -4.57 -15.10
CA ILE A 37 9.20 -4.11 -15.98
C ILE A 37 8.75 -2.84 -16.72
N GLY A 38 9.35 -1.69 -16.39
CA GLY A 38 9.13 -0.41 -17.06
C GLY A 38 8.41 0.65 -16.21
N THR A 39 7.93 1.73 -16.82
CA THR A 39 7.08 2.74 -16.15
C THR A 39 5.62 2.33 -16.22
N VAL A 40 5.15 1.64 -15.19
CA VAL A 40 3.75 1.19 -15.07
C VAL A 40 3.01 2.07 -14.07
N ALA A 41 1.84 2.55 -14.45
CA ALA A 41 0.94 3.27 -13.55
C ALA A 41 0.27 2.27 -12.59
N VAL A 42 0.21 2.61 -11.31
CA VAL A 42 -0.54 1.81 -10.32
C VAL A 42 -2.03 2.00 -10.58
N ASP A 43 -2.73 0.90 -10.82
CA ASP A 43 -4.18 0.88 -10.90
C ASP A 43 -4.80 0.86 -9.49
N HIS A 44 -5.88 1.62 -9.29
CA HIS A 44 -6.58 1.71 -8.02
C HIS A 44 -7.05 0.34 -7.51
N LYS A 45 -7.59 -0.52 -8.39
CA LYS A 45 -8.07 -1.85 -8.02
C LYS A 45 -6.94 -2.72 -7.52
N ARG A 46 -5.78 -2.65 -8.19
CA ARG A 46 -4.59 -3.42 -7.81
C ARG A 46 -4.04 -2.99 -6.45
N LEU A 47 -4.05 -1.68 -6.18
CA LEU A 47 -3.67 -1.14 -4.89
C LEU A 47 -4.64 -1.59 -3.79
N GLN A 48 -5.94 -1.55 -4.06
CA GLN A 48 -6.96 -2.02 -3.12
C GLN A 48 -6.81 -3.52 -2.79
N GLU A 49 -6.59 -4.38 -3.79
CA GLU A 49 -6.32 -5.82 -3.60
C GLU A 49 -5.11 -6.05 -2.67
N GLN A 50 -4.05 -5.25 -2.81
CA GLN A 50 -2.85 -5.37 -1.97
C GLN A 50 -3.07 -4.88 -0.54
N ILE A 51 -3.89 -3.84 -0.36
CA ILE A 51 -4.30 -3.35 0.97
C ILE A 51 -5.14 -4.41 1.67
N GLU A 52 -6.13 -4.99 0.99
CA GLU A 52 -6.99 -6.04 1.52
C GLU A 52 -6.19 -7.29 1.91
N ALA A 53 -5.22 -7.70 1.07
CA ALA A 53 -4.30 -8.79 1.39
C ALA A 53 -3.43 -8.49 2.63
N SER A 54 -2.89 -7.27 2.72
CA SER A 54 -2.07 -6.85 3.88
C SER A 54 -2.88 -6.67 5.17
N GLN A 55 -4.18 -6.42 5.07
CA GLN A 55 -5.09 -6.37 6.22
C GLN A 55 -5.48 -7.79 6.69
N ALA A 56 -5.62 -8.74 5.75
CA ALA A 56 -5.93 -10.13 6.08
C ALA A 56 -4.82 -10.83 6.87
N ASP A 57 -3.54 -10.58 6.54
CA ASP A 57 -2.40 -11.11 7.30
C ASP A 57 -2.33 -10.57 8.74
N ASN A 58 -2.89 -9.37 9.00
CA ASN A 58 -2.93 -8.79 10.35
C ASN A 58 -4.04 -9.38 11.25
N ILE A 59 -5.00 -10.14 10.71
CA ILE A 59 -6.11 -10.72 11.50
C ILE A 59 -5.80 -12.16 11.96
N ASP A 60 -4.91 -12.90 11.30
CA ASP A 60 -4.57 -14.29 11.70
C ASP A 60 -3.45 -14.38 12.76
N GLY A 61 -2.81 -13.26 13.13
CA GLY A 61 -1.77 -13.20 14.17
C GLY A 61 -2.28 -13.25 15.61
N GLY A 62 -3.59 -13.41 15.85
CA GLY A 62 -4.23 -13.18 17.15
C GLY A 62 -4.73 -14.40 17.93
N ASN A 63 -4.62 -15.64 17.44
CA ASN A 63 -5.09 -16.79 18.23
C ASN A 63 -4.42 -18.13 17.87
N LYS A 64 -3.13 -18.27 18.20
CA LYS A 64 -2.48 -19.58 18.39
C LYS A 64 -1.45 -19.49 19.51
N GLU A 65 -1.93 -19.51 20.75
CA GLU A 65 -1.16 -19.96 21.90
C GLU A 65 -1.96 -21.09 22.59
N GLU A 66 -1.21 -22.10 23.05
CA GLU A 66 -1.59 -23.47 23.44
C GLU A 66 -2.70 -23.65 24.48
#